data_AF-A0AAQ1GG59-F1
#
_entry.id   AF-A0AAQ1GG59-F1
#
_cell.length_a   1.000
_cell.length_b   1.000
_cell.length_c   1.000
_cell.angle_alpha   90.00
_cell.angle_beta   90.00
_cell.angle_gamma   90.00
#
_symmetry.space_group_name_H-M   'P 1'
#
loop_
_entity.id
_entity.type
_entity.pdbx_description
1 polymer ?
#
loop_
_entity_poly.entity_id
_entity_poly.type
_entity_poly.pdbx_seq_one_letter_code
_entity_poly.pdbx_strand_id
1 'polypeptide(L)'
;MNRNPPANDANRAPDPDAWYPVAPPAPRKGRGAVTNLQGRYEVDQREAYDDGWQYVESPSDARERSDEAGAQIDEQANAQAGERETSEPALRTQIYEERAKSILTRNQSPDIPFNVSLNPYRGCEHGCIYCFARPTHSYLGLSPGLDFESRLYAKINAPELLARELAKPGYEPEPIALGVNTDAWQPVERELRITRRVIEVLAQRQHPFAAITKSSLIERDLDLLAPMAERQQFMAAITITTLDADIARTLEPRAATPSRRLRTIRTLAQAGIPVGVSIAPVIPFVTEPDMERVLEACAEAGATSASFIVLRLPWEVSPLFQDWLAAHFPQRAERVMSRVRDMRGGKDYESSFSQRMKGTGLWADLLKQRFHNAVRRLGLNERRHGILDMSEFVRAKAQEQKRQLDLF
;
A
#
# COMPACT_ATOMS: atom_id res chain seq x y z
N MET A 1 -42.37 42.76 -47.86
CA MET A 1 -40.92 42.75 -47.62
C MET A 1 -40.60 41.59 -46.69
N ASN A 2 -40.17 40.46 -47.27
CA ASN A 2 -39.73 39.27 -46.54
C ASN A 2 -38.51 39.59 -45.67
N ARG A 3 -38.54 39.24 -44.39
CA ARG A 3 -37.34 39.08 -43.57
C ARG A 3 -37.11 37.58 -43.38
N ASN A 4 -36.04 37.07 -43.97
CA ASN A 4 -35.57 35.71 -43.80
C ASN A 4 -35.12 35.46 -42.34
N PRO A 5 -35.25 34.22 -41.82
CA PRO A 5 -34.67 33.82 -40.54
C PRO A 5 -33.13 33.71 -40.64
N PRO A 6 -32.39 33.79 -39.52
CA PRO A 6 -30.93 33.70 -39.54
C PRO A 6 -30.49 32.28 -39.95
N ALA A 7 -29.46 32.24 -40.79
CA ALA A 7 -28.87 31.01 -41.30
C ALA A 7 -28.21 30.21 -40.18
N ASN A 8 -28.47 28.91 -40.22
CA ASN A 8 -27.75 27.85 -39.52
C ASN A 8 -26.41 27.64 -40.24
N ASP A 9 -25.28 27.68 -39.53
CA ASP A 9 -24.00 27.14 -40.01
C ASP A 9 -23.04 27.05 -38.82
N ALA A 10 -22.84 25.92 -38.13
CA ALA A 10 -22.53 24.55 -38.56
C ALA A 10 -21.23 24.40 -39.40
N ASN A 11 -20.53 25.50 -39.70
CA ASN A 11 -19.31 25.48 -40.51
C ASN A 11 -18.22 26.46 -40.03
N ARG A 12 -18.17 26.73 -38.72
CA ARG A 12 -17.02 27.44 -38.15
C ARG A 12 -15.87 26.44 -38.01
N ALA A 13 -14.81 26.63 -38.80
CA ALA A 13 -13.55 25.91 -38.61
C ALA A 13 -13.14 26.01 -37.13
N PRO A 14 -12.67 24.90 -36.50
CA PRO A 14 -12.23 24.94 -35.12
C PRO A 14 -11.14 26.01 -34.97
N ASP A 15 -11.28 26.84 -33.94
CA ASP A 15 -10.30 27.85 -33.58
C ASP A 15 -8.95 27.15 -33.36
N PRO A 16 -7.88 27.46 -34.12
CA PRO A 16 -6.57 26.84 -33.93
C PRO A 16 -5.94 27.17 -32.57
N ASP A 17 -6.47 28.18 -31.86
CA ASP A 17 -6.08 28.56 -30.50
C ASP A 17 -7.05 28.04 -29.42
N ALA A 18 -8.02 27.18 -29.78
CA ALA A 18 -8.80 26.45 -28.80
C ALA A 18 -7.89 25.46 -28.07
N TRP A 19 -7.35 25.90 -26.93
CA TRP A 19 -6.69 25.05 -25.94
C TRP A 19 -7.67 23.94 -25.57
N TYR A 20 -7.52 22.77 -26.19
CA TYR A 20 -8.20 21.56 -25.75
C TYR A 20 -7.72 21.33 -24.31
N PRO A 21 -8.58 21.49 -23.28
CA PRO A 21 -8.16 21.19 -21.94
C PRO A 21 -7.73 19.72 -21.94
N VAL A 22 -6.48 19.45 -21.54
CA VAL A 22 -6.00 18.09 -21.33
C VAL A 22 -7.03 17.40 -20.46
N ALA A 23 -7.62 16.31 -20.98
CA ALA A 23 -8.67 15.60 -20.27
C ALA A 23 -8.15 15.22 -18.88
N PRO A 24 -8.95 15.38 -17.81
CA PRO A 24 -8.51 15.01 -16.48
C PRO A 24 -8.12 13.53 -16.48
N PRO A 25 -7.08 13.14 -15.72
CA PRO A 25 -6.62 11.75 -15.66
C PRO A 25 -7.79 10.81 -15.35
N ALA A 26 -7.99 9.77 -16.18
CA ALA A 26 -9.11 8.85 -16.06
C ALA A 26 -8.81 7.70 -15.09
N PRO A 27 -9.60 7.52 -14.01
CA PRO A 27 -9.39 6.43 -13.05
C PRO A 27 -9.39 5.05 -13.72
N ARG A 28 -8.42 4.20 -13.33
CA ARG A 28 -8.38 2.79 -13.74
C ARG A 28 -8.95 1.90 -12.64
N LYS A 29 -9.93 1.07 -12.99
CA LYS A 29 -10.59 0.17 -12.03
C LYS A 29 -9.55 -0.73 -11.34
N GLY A 30 -9.59 -0.75 -10.01
CA GLY A 30 -8.68 -1.58 -9.19
C GLY A 30 -7.25 -1.04 -9.09
N ARG A 31 -7.00 0.21 -9.51
CA ARG A 31 -5.71 0.88 -9.51
C ARG A 31 -5.79 2.22 -8.80
N GLY A 32 -4.75 2.56 -8.04
CA GLY A 32 -4.74 3.79 -7.25
C GLY A 32 -4.06 4.92 -7.97
N ALA A 33 -2.98 4.62 -8.73
CA ALA A 33 -2.40 5.57 -9.65
C ALA A 33 -3.32 5.74 -10.86
N VAL A 34 -3.57 6.99 -11.23
CA VAL A 34 -4.35 7.34 -12.43
C VAL A 34 -3.45 7.48 -13.65
N THR A 35 -2.17 7.76 -13.43
CA THR A 35 -1.14 7.97 -14.45
C THR A 35 0.02 6.99 -14.26
N ASN A 36 0.76 6.68 -15.34
CA ASN A 36 2.03 5.95 -15.25
C ASN A 36 3.21 6.93 -15.23
N LEU A 37 3.24 7.79 -14.22
CA LEU A 37 4.22 8.86 -14.09
C LEU A 37 5.66 8.34 -14.17
N GLN A 38 6.50 9.00 -14.96
CA GLN A 38 7.89 8.61 -15.11
C GLN A 38 8.69 8.70 -13.80
N GLY A 39 9.62 7.77 -13.59
CA GLY A 39 10.55 7.79 -12.47
C GLY A 39 11.68 8.81 -12.64
N ARG A 40 12.13 9.44 -11.56
CA ARG A 40 13.16 10.50 -11.55
C ARG A 40 14.54 10.17 -12.15
N TYR A 41 14.85 8.90 -12.39
CA TYR A 41 16.15 8.44 -12.87
C TYR A 41 16.14 8.13 -14.37
N GLU A 42 14.99 8.26 -15.02
CA GLU A 42 14.86 8.08 -16.46
C GLU A 42 15.16 9.40 -17.19
N VAL A 43 15.76 9.28 -18.38
CA VAL A 43 16.23 10.43 -19.18
C VAL A 43 15.20 10.84 -20.23
N ASP A 44 14.40 9.91 -20.75
CA ASP A 44 13.49 10.13 -21.88
C ASP A 44 12.02 10.02 -21.47
N GLN A 45 11.25 11.10 -21.54
CA GLN A 45 9.82 11.08 -21.22
C GLN A 45 8.99 10.45 -22.35
N ARG A 46 8.14 9.48 -21.99
CA ARG A 46 7.18 8.84 -22.91
C ARG A 46 5.77 9.11 -22.40
N GLU A 47 4.97 9.79 -23.22
CA GLU A 47 3.56 10.05 -22.96
C GLU A 47 2.72 9.17 -23.89
N ALA A 48 1.75 8.45 -23.33
CA ALA A 48 0.76 7.76 -24.14
C ALA A 48 -0.21 8.81 -24.66
N TYR A 49 -0.24 8.99 -25.97
CA TYR A 49 -1.22 9.84 -26.64
C TYR A 49 -2.17 8.96 -27.45
N ASP A 50 -3.46 9.30 -27.42
CA ASP A 50 -4.42 8.74 -28.36
C ASP A 50 -4.13 9.34 -29.73
N ASP A 51 -3.68 8.51 -30.67
CA ASP A 51 -3.38 8.91 -32.04
C ASP A 51 -4.63 9.01 -32.91
N GLY A 52 -5.82 8.75 -32.33
CA GLY A 52 -7.12 8.82 -32.98
C GLY A 52 -7.43 7.59 -33.83
N TRP A 53 -6.57 6.56 -33.83
CA TRP A 53 -6.77 5.36 -34.62
C TRP A 53 -7.53 4.30 -33.84
N GLN A 54 -8.81 4.13 -34.17
CA GLN A 54 -9.55 2.94 -33.75
C GLN A 54 -9.08 1.76 -34.60
N TYR A 55 -8.29 0.86 -34.00
CA TYR A 55 -8.05 -0.46 -34.58
C TYR A 55 -9.38 -1.22 -34.59
N VAL A 56 -10.07 -1.17 -35.72
CA VAL A 56 -11.21 -2.04 -35.98
C VAL A 56 -10.61 -3.42 -36.20
N GLU A 57 -10.70 -4.30 -35.20
CA GLU A 57 -10.34 -5.70 -35.40
C GLU A 57 -11.16 -6.24 -36.59
N SER A 58 -10.44 -6.68 -37.63
CA SER A 58 -11.09 -7.26 -38.79
C SER A 58 -11.67 -8.62 -38.38
N PRO A 59 -12.86 -9.02 -38.86
CA PRO A 59 -13.42 -10.35 -38.54
C PRO A 59 -12.53 -11.54 -38.93
N SER A 60 -11.47 -11.31 -39.70
CA SER A 60 -10.42 -12.30 -40.00
C SER A 60 -9.48 -12.55 -38.83
N ASP A 61 -9.16 -11.54 -38.02
CA ASP A 61 -8.18 -11.65 -36.93
C ASP A 61 -8.73 -12.40 -35.70
N ALA A 62 -10.06 -12.45 -35.57
CA ALA A 62 -10.76 -13.18 -34.51
C ALA A 62 -10.85 -14.70 -34.78
N ARG A 63 -10.75 -15.12 -36.04
CA ARG A 63 -10.87 -16.55 -36.43
C ARG A 63 -9.56 -17.33 -36.26
N GLU A 64 -8.41 -16.68 -36.31
CA GLU A 64 -7.12 -17.37 -36.10
C GLU A 64 -6.81 -17.65 -34.62
N ARG A 65 -7.51 -17.01 -33.66
CA ARG A 65 -7.35 -17.28 -32.22
C ARG A 65 -8.35 -18.27 -31.64
N SER A 66 -9.44 -18.58 -32.34
CA SER A 66 -10.48 -19.48 -31.85
C SER A 66 -10.17 -20.97 -32.02
N ASP A 67 -9.14 -21.32 -32.78
CA ASP A 67 -8.83 -22.73 -33.09
C ASP A 67 -7.90 -23.40 -32.06
N GLU A 68 -7.38 -22.68 -31.06
CA GLU A 68 -6.48 -23.25 -30.02
C GLU A 68 -7.06 -23.34 -28.60
N ALA A 69 -8.34 -23.01 -28.37
CA ALA A 69 -8.94 -23.11 -27.04
C ALA A 69 -10.33 -23.76 -27.06
N GLY A 70 -10.36 -25.08 -27.17
CA GLY A 70 -11.56 -25.86 -26.93
C GLY A 70 -11.90 -25.94 -25.44
N ALA A 71 -12.95 -25.23 -25.00
CA ALA A 71 -13.76 -25.59 -23.84
C ALA A 71 -15.10 -24.85 -23.87
N GLN A 72 -16.18 -25.61 -24.09
CA GLN A 72 -17.57 -25.17 -23.98
C GLN A 72 -17.97 -25.00 -22.51
N ILE A 73 -18.55 -23.85 -22.14
CA ILE A 73 -19.57 -23.79 -21.09
C ILE A 73 -20.53 -22.61 -21.35
N ASP A 74 -21.81 -22.91 -21.19
CA ASP A 74 -22.99 -22.18 -21.64
C ASP A 74 -23.17 -20.75 -21.10
N GLU A 75 -23.48 -19.84 -22.03
CA GLU A 75 -23.87 -18.45 -21.79
C GLU A 75 -25.32 -18.26 -22.26
N GLN A 76 -26.28 -18.30 -21.33
CA GLN A 76 -27.63 -17.78 -21.58
C GLN A 76 -28.14 -17.02 -20.36
N ALA A 77 -28.10 -15.69 -20.47
CA ALA A 77 -29.13 -14.72 -20.08
C ALA A 77 -28.48 -13.46 -19.50
N ASN A 78 -28.31 -12.41 -20.31
CA ASN A 78 -29.21 -11.25 -20.27
C ASN A 78 -28.77 -10.24 -21.34
N ALA A 79 -29.46 -10.22 -22.47
CA ALA A 79 -29.34 -9.17 -23.46
C ALA A 79 -30.26 -8.02 -23.08
N GLN A 80 -29.71 -6.81 -22.91
CA GLN A 80 -30.25 -5.50 -23.31
C GLN A 80 -29.83 -4.38 -22.33
N ALA A 81 -28.74 -3.70 -22.66
CA ALA A 81 -28.59 -2.25 -22.58
C ALA A 81 -27.28 -1.89 -23.30
N GLY A 82 -27.39 -1.21 -24.43
CA GLY A 82 -26.24 -0.82 -25.24
C GLY A 82 -25.53 0.40 -24.67
N GLU A 83 -24.38 0.17 -24.07
CA GLU A 83 -23.26 1.10 -24.04
C GLU A 83 -22.03 0.28 -24.44
N ARG A 84 -21.46 0.57 -25.62
CA ARG A 84 -20.16 0.00 -25.99
C ARG A 84 -19.11 0.70 -25.12
N GLU A 85 -18.90 0.20 -23.90
CA GLU A 85 -17.66 0.47 -23.16
C GLU A 85 -16.52 -0.02 -24.05
N THR A 86 -15.77 0.90 -24.65
CA THR A 86 -14.41 0.65 -25.12
C THR A 86 -13.55 0.43 -23.87
N SER A 87 -13.74 -0.69 -23.19
CA SER A 87 -13.00 -0.98 -21.96
C SER A 87 -11.57 -1.33 -22.33
N GLU A 88 -10.61 -0.44 -22.05
CA GLU A 88 -9.20 -0.81 -22.06
C GLU A 88 -9.03 -2.13 -21.28
N PRO A 89 -8.23 -3.09 -21.78
CA PRO A 89 -8.04 -4.36 -21.10
C PRO A 89 -7.54 -4.12 -19.68
N ALA A 90 -8.15 -4.81 -18.71
CA ALA A 90 -7.80 -4.66 -17.31
C ALA A 90 -6.30 -4.90 -17.09
N LEU A 91 -5.60 -3.89 -16.56
CA LEU A 91 -4.16 -3.99 -16.26
C LEU A 91 -3.93 -5.13 -15.25
N ARG A 92 -3.31 -6.22 -15.69
CA ARG A 92 -2.99 -7.37 -14.84
C ARG A 92 -1.71 -7.12 -14.04
N THR A 93 -1.66 -7.63 -12.82
CA THR A 93 -0.41 -7.61 -12.03
C THR A 93 0.49 -8.75 -12.50
N GLN A 94 1.77 -8.42 -12.72
CA GLN A 94 2.87 -9.29 -13.08
C GLN A 94 3.80 -9.43 -11.88
N ILE A 95 4.24 -10.66 -11.62
CA ILE A 95 5.13 -10.99 -10.50
C ILE A 95 6.43 -11.54 -11.08
N TYR A 96 7.54 -10.95 -10.68
CA TYR A 96 8.89 -11.35 -11.06
C TYR A 96 9.59 -11.97 -9.86
N GLU A 97 10.29 -13.08 -10.07
CA GLU A 97 11.13 -13.67 -9.03
C GLU A 97 12.43 -12.87 -8.87
N GLU A 98 12.74 -12.48 -7.64
CA GLU A 98 13.98 -11.82 -7.27
C GLU A 98 14.78 -12.73 -6.33
N ARG A 99 16.05 -13.00 -6.67
CA ARG A 99 17.00 -13.60 -5.73
C ARG A 99 17.76 -12.47 -5.05
N ALA A 100 17.31 -12.08 -3.86
CA ALA A 100 17.92 -10.99 -3.11
C ALA A 100 19.31 -11.38 -2.57
N LYS A 101 20.15 -10.36 -2.32
CA LYS A 101 21.47 -10.53 -1.68
C LYS A 101 21.39 -10.41 -0.15
N SER A 102 20.45 -9.61 0.34
CA SER A 102 20.13 -9.44 1.76
C SER A 102 18.62 -9.24 1.92
N ILE A 103 18.10 -9.51 3.12
CA ILE A 103 16.67 -9.42 3.41
C ILE A 103 16.33 -8.42 4.53
N LEU A 104 17.26 -8.22 5.47
CA LEU A 104 17.12 -7.20 6.52
C LEU A 104 17.66 -5.85 6.03
N THR A 105 16.87 -4.81 6.24
CA THR A 105 17.25 -3.41 5.96
C THR A 105 17.33 -2.64 7.27
N ARG A 106 18.43 -1.89 7.46
CA ARG A 106 18.69 -1.10 8.66
C ARG A 106 18.47 0.40 8.41
N ASN A 107 18.02 1.12 9.43
CA ASN A 107 17.81 2.56 9.38
C ASN A 107 18.27 3.22 10.70
N GLN A 108 18.45 4.54 10.68
CA GLN A 108 18.85 5.36 11.84
C GLN A 108 17.83 6.49 12.09
N SER A 109 16.56 6.25 11.75
CA SER A 109 15.52 7.27 11.77
C SER A 109 15.03 7.47 13.21
N PRO A 110 15.20 8.66 13.82
CA PRO A 110 14.90 8.87 15.24
C PRO A 110 13.40 8.95 15.56
N ASP A 111 12.55 8.99 14.53
CA ASP A 111 11.10 9.21 14.60
C ASP A 111 10.28 7.93 14.35
N ILE A 112 10.93 6.76 14.20
CA ILE A 112 10.26 5.46 14.11
C ILE A 112 10.76 4.50 15.20
N PRO A 113 9.92 3.57 15.69
CA PRO A 113 10.25 2.76 16.87
C PRO A 113 11.06 1.49 16.54
N PHE A 114 11.74 1.44 15.39
CA PHE A 114 12.47 0.25 14.95
C PHE A 114 13.69 0.61 14.08
N ASN A 115 14.76 -0.18 14.20
CA ASN A 115 15.97 0.01 13.38
C ASN A 115 16.06 -0.99 12.22
N VAL A 116 15.41 -2.15 12.33
CA VAL A 116 15.46 -3.23 11.33
C VAL A 116 14.08 -3.45 10.72
N SER A 117 14.05 -3.64 9.40
CA SER A 117 12.85 -4.01 8.68
C SER A 117 13.09 -5.15 7.71
N LEU A 118 12.01 -5.88 7.42
CA LEU A 118 11.97 -6.96 6.44
C LEU A 118 10.79 -6.73 5.50
N ASN A 119 11.06 -6.74 4.19
CA ASN A 119 10.03 -6.62 3.16
C ASN A 119 10.22 -7.73 2.12
N PRO A 120 9.33 -8.74 2.07
CA PRO A 120 9.42 -9.86 1.13
C PRO A 120 9.20 -9.46 -0.35
N TYR A 121 8.58 -8.31 -0.57
CA TYR A 121 8.19 -7.84 -1.90
C TYR A 121 8.78 -6.46 -2.21
N ARG A 122 8.99 -6.14 -3.49
CA ARG A 122 9.15 -4.76 -3.99
C ARG A 122 7.92 -4.42 -4.84
N GLY A 123 7.36 -3.24 -4.60
CA GLY A 123 6.03 -2.87 -5.09
C GLY A 123 4.91 -3.41 -4.20
N CYS A 124 3.71 -2.86 -4.38
CA CYS A 124 2.56 -3.25 -3.57
C CYS A 124 1.26 -3.30 -4.37
N GLU A 125 0.66 -4.49 -4.47
CA GLU A 125 -0.63 -4.72 -5.14
C GLU A 125 -1.78 -3.94 -4.54
N HIS A 126 -1.70 -3.53 -3.27
CA HIS A 126 -2.75 -2.71 -2.64
C HIS A 126 -3.01 -1.40 -3.39
N GLY A 127 -1.99 -0.89 -4.10
CA GLY A 127 -2.15 0.28 -4.96
C GLY A 127 -2.46 1.56 -4.20
N CYS A 128 -2.07 1.71 -2.94
CA CYS A 128 -2.40 2.91 -2.18
C CYS A 128 -1.76 4.15 -2.83
N ILE A 129 -2.56 5.12 -3.26
CA ILE A 129 -2.05 6.27 -4.02
C ILE A 129 -1.05 7.12 -3.23
N TYR A 130 -1.27 7.23 -1.92
CA TYR A 130 -0.45 7.98 -0.98
C TYR A 130 0.83 7.23 -0.53
N CYS A 131 1.13 6.06 -1.09
CA CYS A 131 2.18 5.19 -0.57
C CYS A 131 3.58 5.81 -0.74
N PHE A 132 4.26 6.07 0.39
CA PHE A 132 5.61 6.65 0.39
C PHE A 132 6.67 5.73 -0.27
N ALA A 133 6.36 4.46 -0.48
CA ALA A 133 7.26 3.48 -1.09
C ALA A 133 7.21 3.49 -2.63
N ARG A 134 6.24 4.17 -3.26
CA ARG A 134 6.16 4.35 -4.73
C ARG A 134 7.49 4.78 -5.35
N PRO A 135 8.17 5.82 -4.82
CA PRO A 135 9.54 6.20 -5.18
C PRO A 135 10.57 5.07 -5.35
N THR A 136 10.39 3.93 -4.67
CA THR A 136 11.38 2.84 -4.73
C THR A 136 11.42 2.15 -6.08
N HIS A 137 10.35 2.26 -6.88
CA HIS A 137 10.30 1.71 -8.24
C HIS A 137 11.13 2.51 -9.24
N SER A 138 11.38 3.81 -9.00
CA SER A 138 12.28 4.60 -9.84
C SER A 138 13.69 3.98 -9.89
N TYR A 139 14.17 3.36 -8.80
CA TYR A 139 15.48 2.67 -8.78
C TYR A 139 15.54 1.40 -9.63
N LEU A 140 14.38 0.91 -10.08
CA LEU A 140 14.26 -0.24 -10.98
C LEU A 140 14.09 0.18 -12.45
N GLY A 141 14.10 1.49 -12.74
CA GLY A 141 13.70 2.02 -14.04
C GLY A 141 12.23 1.72 -14.36
N LEU A 142 11.38 1.75 -13.33
CA LEU A 142 9.94 1.52 -13.43
C LEU A 142 9.18 2.72 -12.86
N SER A 143 7.98 2.97 -13.37
CA SER A 143 7.12 4.04 -12.90
C SER A 143 6.70 3.86 -11.42
N PRO A 144 6.82 4.92 -10.59
CA PRO A 144 6.18 4.98 -9.27
C PRO A 144 4.63 4.97 -9.30
N GLY A 145 4.04 5.17 -10.48
CA GLY A 145 2.60 5.14 -10.73
C GLY A 145 2.07 3.72 -10.86
N LEU A 146 1.65 3.32 -12.06
CA LEU A 146 1.01 2.02 -12.28
C LEU A 146 1.99 0.86 -12.18
N ASP A 147 3.25 1.01 -12.57
CA ASP A 147 4.23 -0.09 -12.46
C ASP A 147 4.48 -0.50 -11.00
N PHE A 148 4.43 0.43 -10.04
CA PHE A 148 4.55 0.11 -8.60
C PHE A 148 3.51 -0.91 -8.08
N GLU A 149 2.31 -0.89 -8.65
CA GLU A 149 1.18 -1.72 -8.21
C GLU A 149 0.80 -2.84 -9.20
N SER A 150 1.47 -2.87 -10.36
CA SER A 150 1.27 -3.88 -11.41
C SER A 150 2.51 -4.70 -11.73
N ARG A 151 3.73 -4.25 -11.40
CA ARG A 151 4.98 -5.00 -11.60
C ARG A 151 5.70 -5.19 -10.28
N LEU A 152 5.52 -6.38 -9.69
CA LEU A 152 6.06 -6.70 -8.37
C LEU A 152 7.26 -7.64 -8.46
N TYR A 153 8.18 -7.50 -7.51
CA TYR A 153 9.30 -8.42 -7.36
C TYR A 153 9.16 -9.18 -6.04
N ALA A 154 9.08 -10.51 -6.12
CA ALA A 154 8.98 -11.40 -4.99
C ALA A 154 10.36 -11.96 -4.64
N LYS A 155 10.84 -11.69 -3.42
CA LYS A 155 12.14 -12.18 -2.94
C LYS A 155 12.01 -13.64 -2.51
N ILE A 156 12.01 -14.56 -3.46
CA ILE A 156 11.72 -15.99 -3.24
C ILE A 156 12.68 -16.67 -2.25
N ASN A 157 13.90 -16.14 -2.11
CA ASN A 157 14.92 -16.63 -1.18
C ASN A 157 14.96 -15.89 0.17
N ALA A 158 13.93 -15.09 0.49
CA ALA A 158 13.85 -14.32 1.73
C ALA A 158 13.95 -15.19 3.00
N PRO A 159 13.27 -16.35 3.12
CA PRO A 159 13.38 -17.21 4.30
C PRO A 159 14.80 -17.75 4.51
N GLU A 160 15.47 -18.19 3.44
CA GLU A 160 16.83 -18.74 3.50
C GLU A 160 17.85 -17.66 3.86
N LEU A 161 17.70 -16.45 3.31
CA LEU A 161 18.56 -15.31 3.67
C LEU A 161 18.37 -14.94 5.14
N LEU A 162 17.13 -14.93 5.62
CA LEU A 162 16.84 -14.62 7.01
C LEU A 162 17.47 -15.68 7.92
N ALA A 163 17.26 -16.96 7.63
CA ALA A 163 17.83 -18.06 8.42
C ALA A 163 19.37 -17.98 8.50
N ARG A 164 20.03 -17.62 7.38
CA ARG A 164 21.49 -17.40 7.35
C ARG A 164 21.92 -16.19 8.18
N GLU A 165 21.18 -15.10 8.11
CA GLU A 165 21.49 -13.88 8.86
C GLU A 165 21.39 -14.10 10.37
N LEU A 166 20.30 -14.73 10.83
CA LEU A 166 20.06 -15.05 12.24
C LEU A 166 21.04 -16.10 12.80
N ALA A 167 21.74 -16.83 11.94
CA ALA A 167 22.71 -17.86 12.33
C ALA A 167 24.14 -17.32 12.54
N LYS A 168 24.40 -16.03 12.29
CA LYS A 168 25.74 -15.46 12.45
C LYS A 168 26.21 -15.50 13.93
N PRO A 169 27.47 -15.84 14.23
CA PRO A 169 27.96 -15.99 15.61
C PRO A 169 27.80 -14.77 16.53
N GLY A 170 27.72 -13.56 15.96
CA GLY A 170 27.51 -12.31 16.71
C GLY A 170 26.17 -11.64 16.44
N TYR A 171 25.16 -12.38 15.95
CA TYR A 171 23.83 -11.82 15.75
C TYR A 171 23.17 -11.54 17.10
N GLU A 172 22.80 -10.29 17.34
CA GLU A 172 21.99 -9.87 18.49
C GLU A 172 20.56 -9.58 18.01
N PRO A 173 19.54 -10.20 18.63
CA PRO A 173 18.15 -9.99 18.24
C PRO A 173 17.70 -8.57 18.57
N GLU A 174 16.94 -7.98 17.66
CA GLU A 174 16.18 -6.76 17.87
C GLU A 174 14.86 -6.85 17.09
N PRO A 175 13.76 -6.23 17.54
CA PRO A 175 12.48 -6.36 16.85
C PRO A 175 12.55 -6.00 15.37
N ILE A 176 12.17 -6.96 14.51
CA ILE A 176 12.06 -6.73 13.06
C ILE A 176 10.70 -6.12 12.75
N ALA A 177 10.67 -5.02 12.00
CA ALA A 177 9.44 -4.48 11.46
C ALA A 177 9.12 -5.09 10.09
N LEU A 178 8.12 -5.98 10.05
CA LEU A 178 7.70 -6.72 8.86
C LEU A 178 6.65 -5.93 8.06
N GLY A 179 6.89 -5.78 6.75
CA GLY A 179 5.91 -5.23 5.81
C GLY A 179 5.75 -3.70 5.88
N VAL A 180 6.74 -2.98 6.40
CA VAL A 180 6.68 -1.52 6.61
C VAL A 180 6.82 -0.68 5.35
N ASN A 181 7.47 -1.20 4.30
CA ASN A 181 7.65 -0.50 3.03
C ASN A 181 6.65 -1.01 1.98
N THR A 182 6.46 -2.32 1.91
CA THR A 182 5.48 -3.00 1.07
C THR A 182 4.76 -4.03 1.92
N ASP A 183 3.45 -4.21 1.70
CA ASP A 183 2.68 -5.10 2.57
C ASP A 183 3.19 -6.54 2.44
N ALA A 184 3.30 -7.27 3.55
CA ALA A 184 3.78 -8.65 3.54
C ALA A 184 2.67 -9.64 3.16
N TRP A 185 1.39 -9.26 3.29
CA TRP A 185 0.23 -10.10 3.02
C TRP A 185 -0.60 -9.62 1.81
N GLN A 186 0.09 -9.17 0.77
CA GLN A 186 -0.51 -8.78 -0.51
C GLN A 186 -1.32 -9.93 -1.15
N PRO A 187 -2.24 -9.66 -2.10
CA PRO A 187 -2.98 -10.71 -2.80
C PRO A 187 -2.14 -11.89 -3.32
N VAL A 188 -0.96 -11.63 -3.89
CA VAL A 188 -0.01 -12.64 -4.38
C VAL A 188 0.51 -13.58 -3.28
N GLU A 189 0.54 -13.14 -2.02
CA GLU A 189 1.02 -13.95 -0.89
C GLU A 189 0.10 -15.17 -0.62
N ARG A 190 -1.12 -15.21 -1.18
CA ARG A 190 -1.98 -16.40 -1.12
C ARG A 190 -1.31 -17.62 -1.77
N GLU A 191 -0.59 -17.39 -2.86
CA GLU A 191 0.08 -18.41 -3.66
C GLU A 191 1.52 -18.62 -3.20
N LEU A 192 2.30 -17.53 -3.10
CA LEU A 192 3.75 -17.62 -2.89
C LEU A 192 4.16 -18.03 -1.46
N ARG A 193 3.34 -17.67 -0.45
CA ARG A 193 3.58 -18.02 0.97
C ARG A 193 4.97 -17.62 1.49
N ILE A 194 5.60 -16.60 0.92
CA ILE A 194 6.97 -16.18 1.29
C ILE A 194 6.94 -15.60 2.71
N THR A 195 5.94 -14.77 3.02
CA THR A 195 5.78 -14.19 4.35
C THR A 195 5.54 -15.27 5.39
N ARG A 196 4.72 -16.28 5.08
CA ARG A 196 4.55 -17.42 5.98
C ARG A 196 5.87 -18.13 6.30
N ARG A 197 6.68 -18.44 5.27
CA ARG A 197 7.99 -19.07 5.45
C ARG A 197 8.98 -18.19 6.22
N VAL A 198 8.90 -16.86 6.06
CA VAL A 198 9.66 -15.91 6.89
C VAL A 198 9.23 -16.01 8.36
N ILE A 199 7.93 -16.08 8.64
CA ILE A 199 7.40 -16.22 10.01
C ILE A 199 7.82 -17.56 10.61
N GLU A 200 7.82 -18.66 9.84
CA GLU A 200 8.32 -19.96 10.29
C GLU A 200 9.78 -19.88 10.76
N VAL A 201 10.64 -19.18 10.01
CA VAL A 201 12.04 -18.94 10.42
C VAL A 201 12.13 -18.13 11.71
N LEU A 202 11.32 -17.06 11.84
CA LEU A 202 11.29 -16.25 13.07
C LEU A 202 10.79 -17.06 14.27
N ALA A 203 9.75 -17.86 14.10
CA ALA A 203 9.18 -18.73 15.13
C ALA A 203 10.18 -19.80 15.58
N GLN A 204 10.86 -20.48 14.64
CA GLN A 204 11.91 -21.46 14.94
C GLN A 204 13.07 -20.87 15.75
N ARG A 205 13.35 -19.58 15.53
CA ARG A 205 14.40 -18.83 16.23
C ARG A 205 13.90 -18.09 17.47
N GLN A 206 12.61 -18.18 17.78
CA GLN A 206 11.98 -17.39 18.85
C GLN A 206 12.36 -15.90 18.75
N HIS A 207 12.38 -15.40 17.51
CA HIS A 207 12.84 -14.06 17.20
C HIS A 207 11.64 -13.11 17.18
N PRO A 208 11.67 -12.01 17.97
CA PRO A 208 10.54 -11.10 18.03
C PRO A 208 10.40 -10.25 16.76
N PHE A 209 9.16 -9.93 16.41
CA PHE A 209 8.87 -9.02 15.31
C PHE A 209 7.53 -8.32 15.49
N ALA A 210 7.40 -7.14 14.90
CA ALA A 210 6.15 -6.42 14.77
C ALA A 210 5.77 -6.35 13.29
N ALA A 211 4.49 -6.50 12.98
CA ALA A 211 4.01 -6.42 11.61
C ALA A 211 3.00 -5.29 11.43
N ILE A 212 3.00 -4.64 10.27
CA ILE A 212 1.95 -3.71 9.86
C ILE A 212 1.33 -4.18 8.54
N THR A 213 0.00 -4.19 8.46
CA THR A 213 -0.71 -4.62 7.24
C THR A 213 -2.05 -3.92 7.05
N LYS A 214 -2.54 -3.95 5.81
CA LYS A 214 -3.93 -3.65 5.43
C LYS A 214 -4.71 -4.89 4.98
N SER A 215 -4.07 -6.05 5.00
CA SER A 215 -4.62 -7.29 4.49
C SER A 215 -5.19 -8.14 5.62
N SER A 216 -6.31 -8.80 5.33
CA SER A 216 -6.84 -9.82 6.23
C SER A 216 -6.15 -11.18 6.08
N LEU A 217 -5.25 -11.34 5.11
CA LEU A 217 -4.55 -12.61 4.89
C LEU A 217 -3.58 -12.95 6.03
N ILE A 218 -3.23 -11.98 6.88
CA ILE A 218 -2.54 -12.22 8.16
C ILE A 218 -3.21 -13.28 9.03
N GLU A 219 -4.55 -13.42 8.95
CA GLU A 219 -5.30 -14.42 9.71
C GLU A 219 -4.93 -15.87 9.33
N ARG A 220 -4.41 -16.10 8.12
CA ARG A 220 -3.95 -17.44 7.69
C ARG A 220 -2.83 -17.95 8.58
N ASP A 221 -1.99 -17.05 9.08
CA ASP A 221 -0.75 -17.40 9.80
C ASP A 221 -0.95 -17.35 11.33
N LEU A 222 -2.20 -17.30 11.81
CA LEU A 222 -2.54 -17.31 13.24
C LEU A 222 -1.94 -18.50 14.00
N ASP A 223 -1.79 -19.65 13.34
CA ASP A 223 -1.19 -20.85 13.91
C ASP A 223 0.28 -20.65 14.33
N LEU A 224 0.98 -19.69 13.71
CA LEU A 224 2.33 -19.29 14.07
C LEU A 224 2.33 -18.03 14.95
N LEU A 225 1.46 -17.06 14.63
CA LEU A 225 1.46 -15.74 15.25
C LEU A 225 0.92 -15.73 16.69
N ALA A 226 -0.12 -16.52 16.98
CA ALA A 226 -0.70 -16.54 18.32
C ALA A 226 0.26 -17.15 19.37
N PRO A 227 0.93 -18.30 19.14
CA PRO A 227 1.95 -18.81 20.06
C PRO A 227 3.13 -17.86 20.26
N MET A 228 3.52 -17.08 19.24
CA MET A 228 4.54 -16.06 19.38
C MET A 228 4.05 -14.87 20.22
N ALA A 229 2.80 -14.46 20.06
CA ALA A 229 2.21 -13.39 20.87
C ALA A 229 2.07 -13.80 22.35
N GLU A 230 1.73 -15.05 22.65
CA GLU A 230 1.72 -15.60 24.03
C GLU A 230 3.10 -15.47 24.70
N ARG A 231 4.18 -15.61 23.92
CA ARG A 231 5.57 -15.38 24.37
C ARG A 231 6.01 -13.93 24.31
N GLN A 232 5.10 -12.99 24.06
CA GLN A 232 5.38 -11.57 23.88
C GLN A 232 6.39 -11.28 22.75
N GLN A 233 6.47 -12.15 21.74
CA GLN A 233 7.38 -12.03 20.60
C GLN A 233 6.72 -11.44 19.35
N PHE A 234 5.40 -11.29 19.35
CA PHE A 234 4.67 -10.75 18.20
C PHE A 234 3.61 -9.74 18.60
N MET A 235 3.52 -8.67 17.80
CA MET A 235 2.39 -7.74 17.79
C MET A 235 2.06 -7.32 16.37
N ALA A 236 0.81 -6.95 16.13
CA ALA A 236 0.33 -6.51 14.82
C ALA A 236 -0.21 -5.08 14.88
N ALA A 237 -0.01 -4.33 13.80
CA ALA A 237 -0.67 -3.06 13.54
C ALA A 237 -1.54 -3.17 12.29
N ILE A 238 -2.83 -2.88 12.41
CA ILE A 238 -3.74 -2.84 11.26
C ILE A 238 -3.96 -1.38 10.84
N THR A 239 -3.68 -1.05 9.58
CA THR A 239 -3.92 0.31 9.09
C THR A 239 -5.38 0.47 8.68
N ILE A 240 -6.08 1.45 9.25
CA ILE A 240 -7.43 1.86 8.82
C ILE A 240 -7.42 3.37 8.57
N THR A 241 -7.69 3.76 7.33
CA THR A 241 -7.66 5.15 6.87
C THR A 241 -9.00 5.87 7.12
N THR A 242 -10.09 5.19 6.78
CA THR A 242 -11.48 5.65 6.86
C THR A 242 -12.39 4.43 7.02
N LEU A 243 -13.62 4.65 7.48
CA LEU A 243 -14.69 3.66 7.47
C LEU A 243 -15.55 3.73 6.20
N ASP A 244 -15.39 4.79 5.40
CA ASP A 244 -16.08 4.99 4.13
C ASP A 244 -15.52 4.03 3.06
N ALA A 245 -16.39 3.16 2.55
CA ALA A 245 -16.02 2.15 1.58
C ALA A 245 -15.77 2.71 0.17
N ASP A 246 -16.37 3.85 -0.18
CA ASP A 246 -16.17 4.51 -1.48
C ASP A 246 -14.83 5.23 -1.50
N ILE A 247 -14.48 5.97 -0.44
CA ILE A 247 -13.15 6.58 -0.28
C ILE A 247 -12.07 5.50 -0.26
N ALA A 248 -12.27 4.41 0.50
CA ALA A 248 -11.28 3.33 0.54
C ALA A 248 -11.07 2.67 -0.83
N ARG A 249 -12.13 2.53 -1.65
CA ARG A 249 -12.05 1.91 -2.99
C ARG A 249 -11.21 2.71 -3.97
N THR A 250 -11.17 4.02 -3.84
CA THR A 250 -10.35 4.88 -4.71
C THR A 250 -8.95 5.08 -4.15
N LEU A 251 -8.82 5.16 -2.82
CA LEU A 251 -7.55 5.47 -2.15
C LEU A 251 -6.61 4.25 -2.02
N GLU A 252 -7.18 3.05 -1.82
CA GLU A 252 -6.46 1.80 -1.59
C GLU A 252 -7.21 0.58 -2.19
N PRO A 253 -7.35 0.56 -3.53
CA PRO A 253 -8.37 -0.23 -4.25
C PRO A 253 -8.28 -1.75 -4.07
N ARG A 254 -7.09 -2.29 -3.77
CA ARG A 254 -6.87 -3.73 -3.61
C ARG A 254 -6.49 -4.13 -2.19
N ALA A 255 -6.52 -3.19 -1.24
CA ALA A 255 -6.45 -3.50 0.18
C ALA A 255 -7.76 -4.13 0.66
N ALA A 256 -7.75 -4.76 1.84
CA ALA A 256 -8.98 -5.25 2.43
C ALA A 256 -9.92 -4.07 2.80
N THR A 257 -11.22 -4.26 2.61
CA THR A 257 -12.22 -3.23 2.92
C THR A 257 -12.13 -2.79 4.39
N PRO A 258 -12.55 -1.55 4.75
CA PRO A 258 -12.56 -1.10 6.14
C PRO A 258 -13.25 -2.08 7.11
N SER A 259 -14.43 -2.59 6.74
CA SER A 259 -15.16 -3.57 7.55
C SER A 259 -14.41 -4.90 7.69
N ARG A 260 -13.69 -5.36 6.66
CA ARG A 260 -12.86 -6.57 6.73
C ARG A 260 -11.64 -6.37 7.63
N ARG A 261 -11.04 -5.18 7.65
CA ARG A 261 -9.94 -4.83 8.55
C ARG A 261 -10.39 -4.75 10.01
N LEU A 262 -11.57 -4.20 10.30
CA LEU A 262 -12.17 -4.25 11.65
C LEU A 262 -12.39 -5.70 12.12
N ARG A 263 -12.90 -6.58 11.25
CA ARG A 263 -12.99 -8.01 11.56
C ARG A 263 -11.62 -8.63 11.83
N THR A 264 -10.61 -8.25 11.06
CA THR A 264 -9.22 -8.71 11.26
C THR A 264 -8.69 -8.32 12.63
N ILE A 265 -8.90 -7.08 13.06
CA ILE A 265 -8.54 -6.62 14.41
C ILE A 265 -9.20 -7.50 15.47
N ARG A 266 -10.50 -7.78 15.32
CA ARG A 266 -11.25 -8.64 16.25
C ARG A 266 -10.70 -10.06 16.30
N THR A 267 -10.45 -10.68 15.15
CA THR A 267 -9.89 -12.03 15.06
C THR A 267 -8.53 -12.11 15.74
N LEU A 268 -7.63 -11.15 15.44
CA LEU A 268 -6.28 -11.12 16.03
C LEU A 268 -6.35 -10.91 17.56
N ALA A 269 -7.18 -9.97 18.03
CA ALA A 269 -7.36 -9.71 19.46
C ALA A 269 -7.93 -10.92 20.20
N GLN A 270 -8.90 -11.63 19.60
CA GLN A 270 -9.47 -12.87 20.15
C GLN A 270 -8.44 -14.01 20.22
N ALA A 271 -7.46 -14.02 19.32
CA ALA A 271 -6.33 -14.96 19.34
C ALA A 271 -5.22 -14.56 20.33
N GLY A 272 -5.44 -13.54 21.17
CA GLY A 272 -4.47 -13.07 22.17
C GLY A 272 -3.34 -12.22 21.61
N ILE A 273 -3.40 -11.81 20.34
CA ILE A 273 -2.36 -10.98 19.71
C ILE A 273 -2.57 -9.52 20.12
N PRO A 274 -1.53 -8.81 20.64
CA PRO A 274 -1.60 -7.37 20.84
C PRO A 274 -1.79 -6.66 19.50
N VAL A 275 -2.94 -6.01 19.32
CA VAL A 275 -3.26 -5.26 18.10
C VAL A 275 -3.19 -3.76 18.36
N GLY A 276 -2.35 -3.08 17.57
CA GLY A 276 -2.39 -1.64 17.38
C GLY A 276 -3.13 -1.26 16.09
N VAL A 277 -3.53 0.00 16.00
CA VAL A 277 -4.07 0.57 14.76
C VAL A 277 -3.27 1.76 14.28
N SER A 278 -3.15 1.88 12.97
CA SER A 278 -2.50 3.01 12.31
C SER A 278 -3.54 3.78 11.50
N ILE A 279 -3.86 4.99 11.92
CA ILE A 279 -4.73 5.91 11.19
C ILE A 279 -3.84 6.71 10.24
N ALA A 280 -3.55 6.13 9.09
CA ALA A 280 -2.54 6.64 8.19
C ALA A 280 -2.88 6.36 6.71
N PRO A 281 -3.04 7.40 5.87
CA PRO A 281 -2.86 8.81 6.17
C PRO A 281 -4.13 9.49 6.72
N VAL A 282 -3.93 10.49 7.58
CA VAL A 282 -4.91 11.54 7.83
C VAL A 282 -4.80 12.56 6.70
N ILE A 283 -5.84 12.65 5.87
CA ILE A 283 -5.96 13.53 4.71
C ILE A 283 -7.07 14.56 5.02
N PRO A 284 -6.75 15.87 5.06
CA PRO A 284 -7.74 16.91 5.33
C PRO A 284 -8.97 16.78 4.41
N PHE A 285 -10.18 16.90 4.96
CA PHE A 285 -11.45 16.84 4.21
C PHE A 285 -11.74 15.55 3.42
N VAL A 286 -10.90 14.52 3.57
CA VAL A 286 -11.09 13.21 2.94
C VAL A 286 -11.21 12.13 4.01
N THR A 287 -10.12 11.81 4.72
CA THR A 287 -10.13 10.79 5.79
C THR A 287 -10.17 11.39 7.20
N GLU A 288 -9.73 12.64 7.33
CA GLU A 288 -9.66 13.38 8.60
C GLU A 288 -11.00 13.51 9.35
N PRO A 289 -12.16 13.71 8.68
CA PRO A 289 -13.45 13.80 9.39
C PRO A 289 -13.81 12.54 10.17
N ASP A 290 -13.33 11.36 9.75
CA ASP A 290 -13.68 10.07 10.34
C ASP A 290 -12.77 9.62 11.48
N MET A 291 -11.74 10.39 11.83
CA MET A 291 -10.67 9.93 12.72
C MET A 291 -11.16 9.34 14.05
N GLU A 292 -12.07 10.02 14.75
CA GLU A 292 -12.61 9.55 16.04
C GLU A 292 -13.51 8.32 15.86
N ARG A 293 -14.32 8.28 14.79
CA ARG A 293 -15.19 7.13 14.49
C ARG A 293 -14.36 5.89 14.14
N VAL A 294 -13.27 6.07 13.41
CA VAL A 294 -12.29 5.01 13.14
C VAL A 294 -11.69 4.52 14.46
N LEU A 295 -11.24 5.43 15.35
CA LEU A 295 -10.69 5.05 16.64
C LEU A 295 -11.68 4.26 17.50
N GLU A 296 -12.92 4.72 17.59
CA GLU A 296 -14.02 4.05 18.30
C GLU A 296 -14.23 2.63 17.78
N ALA A 297 -14.42 2.48 16.47
CA ALA A 297 -14.62 1.17 15.85
C ALA A 297 -13.41 0.24 16.03
N CYS A 298 -12.18 0.78 16.00
CA CYS A 298 -10.97 0.01 16.26
C CYS A 298 -10.90 -0.48 17.72
N ALA A 299 -11.21 0.39 18.67
CA ALA A 299 -11.24 0.04 20.09
C ALA A 299 -12.30 -1.03 20.39
N GLU A 300 -13.51 -0.89 19.82
CA GLU A 300 -14.58 -1.90 19.90
C GLU A 300 -14.22 -3.23 19.25
N ALA A 301 -13.33 -3.20 18.25
CA ALA A 301 -12.78 -4.40 17.63
C ALA A 301 -11.70 -5.07 18.49
N GLY A 302 -11.19 -4.42 19.54
CA GLY A 302 -10.17 -4.98 20.43
C GLY A 302 -8.76 -4.42 20.22
N ALA A 303 -8.61 -3.33 19.48
CA ALA A 303 -7.33 -2.63 19.42
C ALA A 303 -6.95 -2.07 20.80
N THR A 304 -5.67 -2.14 21.15
CA THR A 304 -5.13 -1.69 22.44
C THR A 304 -4.22 -0.47 22.31
N SER A 305 -3.71 -0.21 21.12
CA SER A 305 -2.90 0.97 20.81
C SER A 305 -3.32 1.61 19.49
N ALA A 306 -3.02 2.88 19.33
CA ALA A 306 -3.28 3.64 18.12
C ALA A 306 -2.17 4.66 17.86
N SER A 307 -1.90 4.88 16.59
CA SER A 307 -1.08 6.00 16.10
C SER A 307 -1.74 6.62 14.88
N PHE A 308 -1.34 7.84 14.53
CA PHE A 308 -1.75 8.46 13.28
C PHE A 308 -0.56 9.07 12.56
N ILE A 309 -0.66 9.17 11.23
CA ILE A 309 0.32 9.84 10.38
C ILE A 309 -0.44 10.76 9.44
N VAL A 310 -0.06 12.04 9.41
CA VAL A 310 -0.55 13.00 8.41
C VAL A 310 0.03 12.63 7.04
N LEU A 311 -0.77 12.82 5.99
CA LEU A 311 -0.37 12.57 4.61
C LEU A 311 1.06 13.05 4.29
N ARG A 312 1.81 12.18 3.61
CA ARG A 312 3.19 12.38 3.16
C ARG A 312 3.23 12.29 1.65
N LEU A 313 3.82 13.30 1.01
CA LEU A 313 3.90 13.40 -0.44
C LEU A 313 5.36 13.51 -0.93
N PRO A 314 6.24 12.56 -0.60
CA PRO A 314 7.63 12.61 -1.05
C PRO A 314 7.71 12.42 -2.58
N TRP A 315 8.45 13.29 -3.27
CA TRP A 315 8.83 13.10 -4.67
C TRP A 315 7.63 12.86 -5.60
N GLU A 316 7.65 11.79 -6.41
CA GLU A 316 6.61 11.42 -7.37
C GLU A 316 5.23 11.17 -6.73
N VAL A 317 5.17 10.96 -5.40
CA VAL A 317 3.89 10.80 -4.70
C VAL A 317 3.05 12.08 -4.72
N SER A 318 3.68 13.27 -4.71
CA SER A 318 2.93 14.54 -4.76
C SER A 318 2.09 14.70 -6.03
N PRO A 319 2.69 14.65 -7.25
CA PRO A 319 1.91 14.76 -8.48
C PRO A 319 0.88 13.61 -8.62
N LEU A 320 1.26 12.36 -8.32
CA LEU A 320 0.33 11.23 -8.36
C LEU A 320 -0.90 11.41 -7.47
N PHE A 321 -0.71 11.96 -6.27
CA PHE A 321 -1.81 12.24 -5.34
C PHE A 321 -2.68 13.41 -5.81
N GLN A 322 -2.08 14.43 -6.42
CA GLN A 322 -2.82 15.56 -6.99
C GLN A 322 -3.69 15.12 -8.18
N ASP A 323 -3.17 14.27 -9.07
CA ASP A 323 -3.94 13.64 -10.15
C ASP A 323 -5.14 12.87 -9.59
N TRP A 324 -4.93 12.09 -8.53
CA TRP A 324 -5.99 11.34 -7.86
C TRP A 324 -7.03 12.25 -7.20
N LEU A 325 -6.62 13.36 -6.57
CA LEU A 325 -7.55 14.36 -6.04
C LEU A 325 -8.38 15.00 -7.16
N ALA A 326 -7.77 15.34 -8.29
CA ALA A 326 -8.48 15.91 -9.43
C ALA A 326 -9.51 14.93 -9.99
N ALA A 327 -9.16 13.64 -10.07
CA ALA A 327 -10.03 12.61 -10.61
C ALA A 327 -11.20 12.23 -9.66
N HIS A 328 -10.97 12.19 -8.34
CA HIS A 328 -11.95 11.65 -7.38
C HIS A 328 -12.59 12.70 -6.47
N PHE A 329 -11.92 13.82 -6.22
CA PHE A 329 -12.36 14.88 -5.32
C PHE A 329 -12.11 16.29 -5.91
N PRO A 330 -12.50 16.57 -7.17
CA PRO A 330 -12.11 17.81 -7.87
C PRO A 330 -12.50 19.08 -7.09
N GLN A 331 -13.69 19.08 -6.48
CA GLN A 331 -14.20 20.22 -5.69
C GLN A 331 -13.43 20.45 -4.38
N ARG A 332 -12.66 19.46 -3.92
CA ARG A 332 -11.87 19.53 -2.67
C ARG A 332 -10.38 19.66 -2.93
N ALA A 333 -9.90 19.34 -4.14
CA ALA A 333 -8.49 19.17 -4.47
C ALA A 333 -7.61 20.34 -3.98
N GLU A 334 -7.93 21.57 -4.39
CA GLU A 334 -7.18 22.76 -3.99
C GLU A 334 -7.19 22.97 -2.48
N ARG A 335 -8.35 22.80 -1.84
CA ARG A 335 -8.52 22.98 -0.40
C ARG A 335 -7.75 21.94 0.40
N VAL A 336 -7.70 20.69 -0.07
CA VAL A 336 -6.90 19.61 0.52
C VAL A 336 -5.42 19.98 0.45
N MET A 337 -4.92 20.34 -0.74
CA MET A 337 -3.51 20.67 -0.94
C MET A 337 -3.10 21.94 -0.19
N SER A 338 -3.98 22.94 -0.09
CA SER A 338 -3.75 24.12 0.76
C SER A 338 -3.52 23.73 2.21
N ARG A 339 -4.34 22.84 2.80
CA ARG A 339 -4.11 22.37 4.18
C ARG A 339 -2.89 21.49 4.34
N VAL A 340 -2.53 20.72 3.32
CA VAL A 340 -1.25 20.00 3.31
C VAL A 340 -0.10 21.01 3.38
N ARG A 341 -0.10 22.05 2.54
CA ARG A 341 0.95 23.08 2.52
C ARG A 341 1.01 23.89 3.82
N ASP A 342 -0.13 24.22 4.42
CA ASP A 342 -0.19 24.89 5.73
C ASP A 342 0.59 24.10 6.79
N MET A 343 0.45 22.77 6.80
CA MET A 343 1.15 21.89 7.74
C MET A 343 2.64 21.67 7.42
N ARG A 344 3.14 22.25 6.32
CA ARG A 344 4.46 21.97 5.73
C ARG A 344 5.21 23.25 5.35
N GLY A 345 4.82 24.39 5.92
CA GLY A 345 5.47 25.68 5.65
C GLY A 345 5.39 26.11 4.19
N GLY A 346 4.27 25.83 3.52
CA GLY A 346 4.00 26.21 2.13
C GLY A 346 4.39 25.16 1.08
N LYS A 347 5.10 24.08 1.47
CA LYS A 347 5.54 23.01 0.56
C LYS A 347 4.54 21.86 0.49
N ASP A 348 4.57 21.06 -0.56
CA ASP A 348 3.78 19.81 -0.61
C ASP A 348 4.30 18.75 0.38
N TYR A 349 5.60 18.79 0.70
CA TYR A 349 6.22 17.83 1.62
C TYR A 349 7.41 18.44 2.37
N GLU A 350 7.57 18.00 3.63
CA GLU A 350 8.67 18.34 4.52
C GLU A 350 9.29 17.03 5.02
N SER A 351 10.59 16.84 4.80
CA SER A 351 11.27 15.55 4.96
C SER A 351 11.93 15.36 6.32
N SER A 352 12.07 16.42 7.12
CA SER A 352 12.67 16.37 8.46
C SER A 352 11.94 15.37 9.39
N PHE A 353 12.71 14.58 10.14
CA PHE A 353 12.19 13.49 10.99
C PHE A 353 11.14 13.95 12.01
N SER A 354 11.27 15.15 12.56
CA SER A 354 10.31 15.67 13.55
C SER A 354 8.96 16.07 12.95
N GLN A 355 8.94 16.43 11.66
CA GLN A 355 7.77 17.04 11.03
C GLN A 355 7.10 16.12 10.01
N ARG A 356 7.85 15.30 9.26
CA ARG A 356 7.36 14.55 8.09
C ARG A 356 6.11 13.71 8.36
N MET A 357 5.94 13.16 9.56
CA MET A 357 4.75 12.36 9.91
C MET A 357 3.62 13.15 10.59
N LYS A 358 3.93 14.30 11.20
CA LYS A 358 3.02 15.03 12.11
C LYS A 358 2.47 16.32 11.50
N GLY A 359 3.26 17.00 10.68
CA GLY A 359 3.00 18.38 10.28
C GLY A 359 3.29 19.38 11.40
N THR A 360 3.14 20.67 11.09
CA THR A 360 3.28 21.79 12.02
C THR A 360 2.11 22.77 11.87
N GLY A 361 1.99 23.74 12.78
CA GLY A 361 0.95 24.77 12.73
C GLY A 361 -0.42 24.32 13.25
N LEU A 362 -1.39 25.25 13.22
CA LEU A 362 -2.68 25.12 13.90
C LEU A 362 -3.48 23.90 13.47
N TRP A 363 -3.44 23.53 12.19
CA TRP A 363 -4.16 22.35 11.70
C TRP A 363 -3.55 21.06 12.25
N ALA A 364 -2.22 20.92 12.23
CA ALA A 364 -1.55 19.75 12.81
C ALA A 364 -1.79 19.64 14.33
N ASP A 365 -1.80 20.78 15.03
CA ASP A 365 -2.11 20.83 16.46
C ASP A 365 -3.55 20.40 16.74
N LEU A 366 -4.52 20.83 15.91
CA LEU A 366 -5.91 20.39 16.00
C LEU A 366 -6.03 18.87 15.83
N LEU A 367 -5.40 18.30 14.80
CA LEU A 367 -5.40 16.84 14.57
C LEU A 367 -4.82 16.08 15.76
N LYS A 368 -3.69 16.56 16.29
CA LYS A 368 -3.03 15.98 17.45
C LYS A 368 -3.92 16.02 18.69
N GLN A 369 -4.59 17.15 18.95
CA GLN A 369 -5.51 17.29 20.08
C GLN A 369 -6.71 16.36 19.95
N ARG A 370 -7.36 16.34 18.78
CA ARG A 370 -8.48 15.44 18.47
C ARG A 370 -8.09 13.97 18.71
N PHE A 371 -6.97 13.55 18.12
CA PHE A 371 -6.45 12.19 18.27
C PHE A 371 -6.16 11.84 19.74
N HIS A 372 -5.41 12.68 20.47
CA HIS A 372 -5.06 12.40 21.87
C HIS A 372 -6.28 12.36 22.79
N ASN A 373 -7.26 13.24 22.59
CA ASN A 373 -8.48 13.24 23.38
C ASN A 373 -9.30 11.96 23.14
N ALA A 374 -9.42 11.53 21.87
CA ALA A 374 -10.10 10.28 21.54
C ALA A 374 -9.37 9.05 22.10
N VAL A 375 -8.05 8.95 21.91
CA VAL A 375 -7.22 7.87 22.47
C VAL A 375 -7.38 7.77 23.99
N ARG A 376 -7.31 8.90 24.71
CA ARG A 376 -7.50 8.95 26.16
C ARG A 376 -8.89 8.48 26.56
N ARG A 377 -9.94 8.98 25.89
CA ARG A 377 -11.33 8.60 26.17
C ARG A 377 -11.58 7.11 25.95
N LEU A 378 -10.91 6.50 24.96
CA LEU A 378 -11.09 5.11 24.57
C LEU A 378 -10.17 4.13 25.33
N GLY A 379 -9.30 4.62 26.23
CA GLY A 379 -8.34 3.75 26.93
C GLY A 379 -7.30 3.10 26.01
N LEU A 380 -7.06 3.68 24.83
CA LEU A 380 -6.01 3.24 23.91
C LEU A 380 -4.65 3.75 24.40
N ASN A 381 -3.57 3.05 24.04
CA ASN A 381 -2.19 3.40 24.38
C ASN A 381 -1.84 3.36 25.88
N GLU A 382 -2.68 2.73 26.70
CA GLU A 382 -2.25 2.32 28.04
C GLU A 382 -1.07 1.34 27.91
N ARG A 383 -0.06 1.48 28.76
CA ARG A 383 1.09 0.56 28.81
C ARG A 383 0.64 -0.80 29.35
N ARG A 384 0.03 -1.60 28.48
CA ARG A 384 -0.43 -2.96 28.77
C ARG A 384 0.58 -4.02 28.33
N HIS A 385 1.42 -3.69 27.34
CA HIS A 385 2.43 -4.59 26.78
C HIS A 385 3.81 -3.91 26.81
N GLY A 386 4.84 -4.69 27.13
CA GLY A 386 6.24 -4.25 27.15
C GLY A 386 6.87 -4.21 25.76
N ILE A 387 8.20 -4.06 25.73
CA ILE A 387 8.99 -4.31 24.51
C ILE A 387 8.88 -5.80 24.19
N LEU A 388 8.86 -6.16 22.89
CA LEU A 388 8.83 -7.56 22.48
C LEU A 388 10.01 -8.34 23.08
N ASP A 389 9.72 -9.54 23.56
CA ASP A 389 10.69 -10.37 24.29
C ASP A 389 11.75 -10.93 23.34
N MET A 390 13.02 -10.65 23.65
CA MET A 390 14.20 -11.09 22.92
C MET A 390 15.00 -12.15 23.69
N SER A 391 14.66 -12.39 24.96
CA SER A 391 15.47 -13.20 25.90
C SER A 391 15.52 -14.68 25.52
N GLU A 392 14.46 -15.17 24.88
CA GLU A 392 14.31 -16.57 24.45
C GLU A 392 14.86 -16.85 23.03
N PHE A 393 15.60 -15.90 22.44
CA PHE A 393 16.15 -16.06 21.08
C PHE A 393 17.07 -17.30 20.96
N VAL A 394 16.75 -18.17 20.01
CA VAL A 394 17.49 -19.43 19.78
C VAL A 394 18.64 -19.21 18.79
N ARG A 395 19.84 -19.01 19.34
CA ARG A 395 21.08 -18.95 18.54
C ARG A 395 21.31 -20.24 17.77
N ALA A 396 21.90 -20.14 16.58
CA ALA A 396 22.36 -21.33 15.88
C ALA A 396 23.38 -22.04 16.77
N LYS A 397 23.15 -23.32 17.07
CA LYS A 397 24.20 -24.16 17.65
C LYS A 397 25.41 -24.00 16.75
N ALA A 398 26.55 -23.61 17.30
CA ALA A 398 27.81 -23.78 16.59
C ALA A 398 27.80 -25.24 16.15
N GLN A 399 27.81 -25.48 14.83
CA GLN A 399 28.17 -26.79 14.34
C GLN A 399 29.57 -27.01 14.89
N GLU A 400 29.66 -27.72 16.02
CA GLU A 400 30.92 -28.12 16.61
C GLU A 400 31.77 -28.66 15.47
N GLN A 401 33.02 -28.23 15.44
CA GLN A 401 34.08 -28.64 14.54
C GLN A 401 34.41 -30.15 14.71
N LYS A 402 33.42 -31.03 14.75
CA LYS A 402 33.50 -32.49 14.75
C LYS A 402 33.81 -33.05 13.35
N ARG A 403 34.49 -32.25 12.53
CA ARG A 403 34.95 -32.65 11.18
C ARG A 403 36.46 -32.55 10.99
N GLN A 404 37.23 -32.25 12.04
CA GLN A 404 38.68 -32.05 11.91
C GLN A 404 39.55 -32.75 12.97
N LEU A 405 39.01 -33.71 13.73
CA LEU A 405 39.79 -34.52 14.68
C LEU A 405 39.79 -36.03 14.42
N ASP A 406 39.18 -36.51 13.33
CA ASP A 406 39.22 -37.93 12.93
C ASP A 406 40.32 -38.25 11.90
N LEU A 407 41.41 -37.47 11.93
CA LEU A 407 42.61 -37.72 11.10
C LEU A 407 43.87 -37.56 11.95
N PHE A 408 43.99 -38.38 13.00
CA PHE A 408 45.27 -38.76 13.60
C PHE A 408 45.20 -40.20 14.13
#